data_AF-A0A7G8ILE5-F1
#
_entry.id   AF-A0A7G8ILE5-F1
#
_cell.length_a   1.000
_cell.length_b   1.000
_cell.length_c   1.000
_cell.angle_alpha   90.00
_cell.angle_beta   90.00
_cell.angle_gamma   90.00
#
_symmetry.space_group_name_H-M   'P 1'
#
loop_
_entity.id
_entity.type
_entity.pdbx_description
1 polymer ?
#
loop_
_entity_poly.entity_id
_entity_poly.type
_entity_poly.pdbx_seq_one_letter_code
_entity_poly.pdbx_strand_id
1 'polypeptide(L)' 'MRQTNLCMTGTTAKAQLVEMLVEPLKGCKGLYSYRQDLMKKVMAMPDVQVREYLDYQRRIHHPA' A
#
# COMPACT_ATOMS: atom_id res chain seq x y z
N MET A 1 8.74 19.19 -9.56
CA MET A 1 8.81 17.93 -10.32
C MET A 1 9.06 16.79 -9.34
N ARG A 2 8.11 15.88 -9.12
CA ARG A 2 8.35 14.60 -8.47
C ARG A 2 7.75 13.51 -9.36
N GLN A 3 8.57 13.09 -10.31
CA GLN A 3 8.32 11.93 -11.14
C GLN A 3 9.16 10.80 -10.55
N THR A 4 8.53 9.76 -10.03
CA THR A 4 9.20 8.48 -9.77
C THR A 4 8.41 7.41 -10.50
N ASN A 5 8.74 7.26 -11.78
CA ASN A 5 8.55 6.03 -12.53
C ASN A 5 9.32 4.91 -11.82
N LEU A 6 8.64 3.93 -11.24
CA LEU A 6 9.25 2.65 -10.90
C LEU A 6 8.31 1.51 -11.30
N CYS A 7 8.45 1.11 -12.56
CA CYS A 7 8.09 -0.23 -12.99
C CYS A 7 9.09 -1.20 -12.32
N MET A 8 8.68 -1.93 -11.27
CA MET A 8 9.25 -3.23 -10.89
C MET A 8 8.16 -4.09 -10.25
N THR A 9 7.92 -5.22 -10.90
CA THR A 9 6.69 -6.02 -10.87
C THR A 9 6.66 -6.97 -9.67
N GLY A 10 5.70 -6.81 -8.76
CA GLY A 10 5.44 -7.71 -7.62
C GLY A 10 5.74 -7.08 -6.26
N THR A 11 7.02 -6.99 -5.90
CA THR A 11 7.46 -6.49 -4.58
C THR A 11 7.14 -5.01 -4.34
N THR A 12 7.21 -4.19 -5.40
CA THR A 12 6.92 -2.74 -5.30
C THR A 12 5.44 -2.46 -5.04
N ALA A 13 4.53 -3.25 -5.61
CA ALA A 13 3.09 -3.04 -5.39
C ALA A 13 2.69 -3.32 -3.94
N LYS A 14 3.23 -4.39 -3.35
CA LYS A 14 3.03 -4.70 -1.93
C LYS A 14 3.64 -3.62 -1.03
N ALA A 15 4.86 -3.19 -1.34
CA ALA A 15 5.52 -2.12 -0.60
C ALA A 15 4.71 -0.80 -0.65
N GLN A 16 4.22 -0.44 -1.84
CA GLN A 16 3.38 0.73 -2.05
C GLN A 16 2.08 0.65 -1.25
N LEU A 17 1.41 -0.52 -1.26
CA LEU A 17 0.19 -0.71 -0.49
C LEU A 17 0.45 -0.65 1.02
N VAL A 18 1.52 -1.27 1.51
CA VAL A 18 1.92 -1.17 2.92
C VAL A 18 2.19 0.29 3.32
N GLU A 19 2.94 1.03 2.51
CA GLU A 19 3.26 2.43 2.79
C GLU A 19 1.99 3.27 2.89
N MET A 20 1.09 3.16 1.91
CA MET A 20 -0.20 3.87 1.89
C MET A 20 -1.05 3.56 3.13
N LEU A 21 -1.05 2.32 3.60
CA LEU A 21 -1.85 1.89 4.75
C LEU A 21 -1.20 2.25 6.10
N VAL A 22 0.13 2.26 6.18
CA VAL A 22 0.88 2.50 7.42
C VAL A 22 1.17 3.99 7.62
N GLU A 23 1.27 4.79 6.56
CA GLU A 23 1.53 6.23 6.63
C GLU A 23 0.55 6.98 7.55
N PRO A 24 -0.78 6.80 7.44
CA PRO A 24 -1.75 7.46 8.32
C PRO A 24 -1.64 7.03 9.79
N LEU A 25 -0.99 5.90 10.06
CA LEU A 25 -0.83 5.33 11.40
C LEU A 25 0.50 5.76 12.05
N LYS A 26 1.35 6.49 11.32
CA LYS A 26 2.60 7.05 11.87
C LYS A 26 2.25 8.04 12.98
N GLY A 27 2.90 7.90 14.13
CA GLY A 27 2.65 8.74 15.30
C GLY A 27 1.52 8.27 16.23
N CYS A 28 0.66 7.36 15.79
CA CYS A 28 -0.37 6.75 16.65
C CYS A 28 0.26 5.78 17.66
N LYS A 29 0.05 6.05 18.96
CA LYS A 29 0.49 5.17 20.05
C LYS A 29 -0.43 3.95 20.15
N GLY A 30 0.11 2.79 20.54
CA GLY A 30 -0.66 1.56 20.72
C GLY A 30 -0.99 0.76 19.44
N LEU A 31 -0.72 1.29 18.25
CA LEU A 31 -1.01 0.61 16.98
C LEU A 31 0.16 -0.20 16.40
N TYR A 32 1.15 -0.58 17.22
CA TYR A 32 2.31 -1.33 16.72
C TYR A 32 1.91 -2.70 16.19
N SER A 33 1.19 -3.50 17.00
CA SER A 33 0.73 -4.84 16.60
C SER A 33 -0.17 -4.77 15.37
N TYR A 34 -1.07 -3.79 15.32
CA TYR A 34 -1.93 -3.57 14.16
C TYR A 34 -1.14 -3.29 12.87
N ARG A 35 -0.10 -2.44 12.94
CA ARG A 35 0.79 -2.19 11.79
C ARG A 35 1.51 -3.46 11.33
N GLN A 36 1.99 -4.28 12.27
CA GLN A 36 2.63 -5.55 11.94
C GLN A 36 1.67 -6.53 11.27
N ASP A 37 0.44 -6.65 11.78
CA ASP A 37 -0.58 -7.52 11.20
C ASP A 37 -1.00 -7.05 9.81
N LEU A 38 -1.05 -5.74 9.59
CA LEU A 38 -1.35 -5.15 8.29
C LEU A 38 -0.26 -5.46 7.26
N MET A 39 1.02 -5.32 7.66
CA MET A 39 2.15 -5.71 6.81
C MET A 39 2.08 -7.20 6.45
N LYS A 40 1.83 -8.09 7.42
CA LYS A 40 1.70 -9.53 7.18
C LYS A 40 0.56 -9.85 6.20
N LYS A 41 -0.60 -9.21 6.37
CA LYS A 41 -1.76 -9.38 5.47
C LYS A 41 -1.43 -8.97 4.03
N VAL A 42 -0.78 -7.83 3.84
CA VAL A 42 -0.39 -7.37 2.49
C VAL A 42 0.67 -8.30 1.88
N MET A 43 1.63 -8.79 2.68
CA MET A 43 2.65 -9.73 2.18
C MET A 43 2.03 -11.07 1.76
N ALA A 44 1.01 -11.55 2.47
CA ALA A 44 0.26 -12.76 2.13
C ALA A 44 -0.74 -12.57 0.97
N MET A 45 -1.05 -11.34 0.59
CA MET A 45 -2.01 -11.05 -0.48
C MET A 45 -1.43 -11.44 -1.86
N PRO A 46 -2.23 -12.04 -2.77
CA PRO A 46 -1.80 -12.26 -4.14
C PRO A 46 -1.52 -10.94 -4.88
N ASP A 47 -0.47 -10.92 -5.71
CA ASP A 47 -0.04 -9.71 -6.44
C ASP A 47 -1.14 -9.12 -7.36
N VAL A 48 -2.06 -9.97 -7.84
CA VAL A 48 -3.24 -9.51 -8.61
C VAL A 48 -4.16 -8.65 -7.73
N GLN A 49 -4.52 -9.14 -6.54
CA GLN A 49 -5.38 -8.43 -5.61
C GLN A 49 -4.73 -7.13 -5.12
N VAL A 50 -3.41 -7.12 -4.89
CA VAL A 50 -2.67 -5.91 -4.51
C VAL A 50 -2.78 -4.84 -5.60
N ARG A 51 -2.65 -5.22 -6.87
CA ARG A 51 -2.78 -4.31 -8.01
C ARG A 51 -4.20 -3.78 -8.15
N GLU A 52 -5.21 -4.65 -8.04
CA GLU A 52 -6.62 -4.25 -8.09
C GLU A 52 -6.95 -3.23 -7.00
N TYR A 53 -6.43 -3.44 -5.78
CA TYR A 53 -6.63 -2.49 -4.68
C TYR A 53 -5.97 -1.15 -4.97
N LEU A 54 -4.72 -1.15 -5.45
CA LEU A 54 -4.01 0.09 -5.81
C LEU A 54 -4.73 0.84 -6.94
N ASP A 55 -5.25 0.13 -7.94
CA ASP A 55 -5.99 0.74 -9.05
C ASP A 55 -7.35 1.29 -8.61
N TYR A 56 -8.05 0.59 -7.71
CA TYR A 56 -9.26 1.10 -7.07
C TYR A 56 -8.98 2.40 -6.30
N GLN A 57 -7.91 2.45 -5.51
CA GLN A 57 -7.52 3.65 -4.78
C GLN A 57 -7.19 4.82 -5.73
N ARG A 58 -6.46 4.57 -6.81
CA ARG A 58 -6.17 5.60 -7.83
C ARG A 58 -7.44 6.21 -8.42
N ARG A 59 -8.44 5.38 -8.72
CA ARG A 59 -9.72 5.85 -9.29
C ARG A 59 -10.53 6.72 -8.32
N ILE A 60 -10.45 6.44 -7.02
CA ILE A 60 -11.18 7.23 -6.01
C ILE A 60 -10.51 8.58 -5.74
N HIS A 61 -9.17 8.58 -5.67
CA HIS A 61 -8.42 9.80 -5.33
C HIS A 61 -8.17 10.72 -6.53
N HIS A 62 -8.32 10.21 -7.75
CA HIS A 62 -8.33 11.00 -8.98
C HIS A 62 -9.65 10.77 -9.74
N PRO A 63 -10.75 11.41 -9.32
CA PRO A 63 -11.92 11.50 -10.17
C PRO A 63 -11.53 12.25 -11.46
N ALA A 64 -11.98 11.71 -12.60
CA ALA A 64 -11.70 12.22 -13.94
C ALA A 64 -12.08 13.70 -14.12
#